data_AF-E4U145-F1
#
_entry.id   AF-E4U145-F1
#
_cell.length_a   1.000
_cell.length_b   1.000
_cell.length_c   1.000
_cell.angle_alpha   90.00
_cell.angle_beta   90.00
_cell.angle_gamma   90.00
#
_symmetry.space_group_name_H-M   'P 1'
#
loop_
_entity.id
_entity.type
_entity.pdbx_description
1 polymer ?
#
loop_
_entity_poly.entity_id
_entity_poly.type
_entity_poly.pdbx_seq_one_letter_code
_entity_poly.pdbx_strand_id
1 'polypeptide(L)'
;MSSALDRLKNLTAQISSYELERKSNLKSLEELYSKLGISAKVECFEELFSFKAINLSGLSLSEDDLGAIKEGKYAQIIAIIYDKEAKVKNKNISLAYYGRAEKLSPLQKKDIISFVLGWRFEKSFRTLEHYHNLMANLKSFPTE
;
A
#
# COMPACT_ATOMS: atom_id res chain seq x y z
N MET A 1 6.38 38.87 -9.80
CA MET A 1 7.30 37.71 -9.75
C MET A 1 6.83 36.72 -10.80
N SER A 2 7.75 36.05 -11.51
CA SER A 2 7.42 35.21 -12.67
C SER A 2 6.56 34.02 -12.24
N SER A 3 5.37 33.87 -12.84
CA SER A 3 4.46 32.75 -12.58
C SER A 3 5.13 31.38 -12.80
N ALA A 4 6.18 31.31 -13.62
CA ALA A 4 6.98 30.10 -13.82
C ALA A 4 7.85 29.77 -12.60
N LEU A 5 8.43 30.78 -11.93
CA LEU A 5 9.24 30.59 -10.74
C LEU A 5 8.39 30.12 -9.55
N ASP A 6 7.19 30.67 -9.40
CA ASP A 6 6.26 30.26 -8.34
C ASP A 6 5.71 28.84 -8.59
N ARG A 7 5.42 28.48 -9.86
CA ARG A 7 5.09 27.09 -10.24
C ARG A 7 6.24 26.13 -9.93
N LEU A 8 7.48 26.50 -10.25
CA LEU A 8 8.65 25.67 -9.97
C LEU A 8 8.80 25.44 -8.46
N LYS A 9 8.68 26.50 -7.64
CA LYS A 9 8.74 26.40 -6.17
C LYS A 9 7.67 25.45 -5.63
N ASN A 10 6.43 25.57 -6.11
CA ASN A 10 5.33 24.72 -5.67
C ASN A 10 5.55 23.24 -6.03
N LEU A 11 6.02 22.97 -7.25
CA LEU A 11 6.35 21.60 -7.67
C LEU A 11 7.48 20.99 -6.83
N THR A 12 8.55 21.76 -6.59
CA THR A 12 9.67 21.31 -5.76
C THR A 12 9.23 21.04 -4.32
N ALA A 13 8.38 21.90 -3.76
CA ALA A 13 7.81 21.70 -2.42
C ALA A 13 6.95 20.42 -2.35
N GLN A 14 6.12 20.19 -3.35
CA GLN A 14 5.26 19.00 -3.41
C GLN A 14 6.08 17.70 -3.52
N ILE A 15 7.11 17.67 -4.37
CA ILE A 15 8.02 16.51 -4.50
C ILE A 15 8.74 16.25 -3.17
N SER A 16 9.25 17.31 -2.53
CA SER A 16 9.94 17.21 -1.24
C SER A 16 9.02 16.69 -0.14
N SER A 17 7.74 17.08 -0.16
CA SER A 17 6.71 16.57 0.76
C SER A 17 6.54 15.06 0.61
N TYR A 18 6.38 14.57 -0.62
CA TYR A 18 6.16 13.14 -0.87
C TYR A 18 7.34 12.26 -0.41
N GLU A 19 8.58 12.70 -0.61
CA GLU A 19 9.75 11.93 -0.14
C GLU A 19 9.82 11.86 1.39
N LEU A 20 9.53 12.97 2.08
CA LEU A 20 9.46 12.99 3.55
C LEU A 20 8.32 12.10 4.07
N GLU A 21 7.14 12.19 3.45
CA GLU A 21 5.99 11.35 3.76
C GLU A 21 6.31 9.87 3.53
N ARG A 22 6.98 9.51 2.43
CA ARG A 22 7.38 8.14 2.13
C ARG A 22 8.31 7.57 3.21
N LYS A 23 9.31 8.34 3.63
CA LYS A 23 10.24 7.92 4.69
C LYS A 23 9.52 7.70 6.02
N SER A 24 8.64 8.63 6.40
CA SER A 24 7.83 8.48 7.61
C SER A 24 6.87 7.29 7.52
N ASN A 25 6.24 7.11 6.36
CA ASN A 25 5.30 6.03 6.09
C ASN A 25 5.95 4.66 6.21
N LEU A 26 7.14 4.45 5.63
CA LEU A 26 7.86 3.18 5.73
C LEU A 26 8.12 2.77 7.17
N LYS A 27 8.57 3.73 8.00
CA LYS A 27 8.79 3.48 9.44
C LYS A 27 7.50 3.07 10.15
N SER A 28 6.42 3.84 9.96
CA SER A 28 5.13 3.50 10.57
C SER A 28 4.55 2.18 10.06
N LEU A 29 4.78 1.85 8.78
CA LEU A 29 4.33 0.61 8.17
C LEU A 29 5.06 -0.61 8.76
N GLU A 30 6.36 -0.50 9.03
CA GLU A 30 7.17 -1.54 9.66
C GLU A 30 6.78 -1.79 11.12
N GLU A 31 6.50 -0.71 11.86
CA GLU A 31 5.94 -0.78 13.23
C GLU A 31 4.58 -1.50 13.22
N LEU A 32 3.69 -1.12 12.29
CA LEU A 32 2.37 -1.74 12.14
C LEU A 32 2.45 -3.18 11.68
N TYR A 33 3.37 -3.53 10.77
CA TYR A 33 3.63 -4.89 10.31
C TYR A 33 3.88 -5.83 11.49
N SER A 34 4.71 -5.40 12.44
CA SER A 34 5.00 -6.15 13.67
C SER A 34 3.78 -6.16 14.61
N LYS A 35 3.21 -4.98 14.88
CA LYS A 35 2.08 -4.81 15.82
C LYS A 35 0.84 -5.60 15.44
N LEU A 36 0.56 -5.69 14.13
CA LEU A 36 -0.61 -6.37 13.58
C LEU A 36 -0.41 -7.88 13.39
N GLY A 37 0.77 -8.40 13.74
CA GLY A 37 1.12 -9.82 13.63
C GLY A 37 1.29 -10.32 12.21
N ILE A 38 1.51 -9.44 11.24
CA ILE A 38 1.67 -9.79 9.82
C ILE A 38 2.98 -10.58 9.63
N SER A 39 3.99 -10.30 10.46
CA SER A 39 5.27 -11.00 10.49
C SER A 39 5.16 -12.52 10.69
N ALA A 40 4.07 -13.01 11.30
CA ALA A 40 3.82 -14.43 11.45
C ALA A 40 3.43 -15.14 10.14
N LYS A 41 3.07 -14.40 9.09
CA LYS A 41 2.69 -14.92 7.77
C LYS A 41 3.67 -14.57 6.66
N VAL A 42 4.34 -13.44 6.79
CA VAL A 42 5.34 -12.94 5.84
C VAL A 42 6.50 -12.52 6.70
N GLU A 43 7.60 -13.28 6.72
CA GLU A 43 8.66 -13.13 7.73
C GLU A 43 9.53 -11.89 7.48
N CYS A 44 9.73 -11.53 6.21
CA CYS A 44 10.51 -10.38 5.80
C CYS A 44 9.58 -9.22 5.37
N PHE A 45 9.80 -8.04 5.94
CA PHE A 45 8.96 -6.86 5.68
C PHE A 45 8.97 -6.48 4.19
N GLU A 46 10.11 -6.58 3.54
CA GLU A 46 10.34 -6.24 2.14
C GLU A 46 9.51 -7.11 1.19
N GLU A 47 9.22 -8.36 1.59
CA GLU A 47 8.39 -9.28 0.81
C GLU A 47 6.95 -8.79 0.69
N LEU A 48 6.46 -7.93 1.60
CA LEU A 48 5.14 -7.31 1.47
C LEU A 48 4.97 -6.62 0.12
N PHE A 49 6.04 -6.04 -0.42
CA PHE A 49 5.96 -5.28 -1.67
C PHE A 49 6.00 -6.17 -2.93
N SER A 50 6.28 -7.48 -2.77
CA SER A 50 6.15 -8.47 -3.84
C SER A 50 4.69 -8.77 -4.17
N PHE A 51 3.77 -8.57 -3.22
CA PHE A 51 2.34 -8.76 -3.46
C PHE A 51 1.84 -7.82 -4.55
N LYS A 52 0.94 -8.36 -5.38
CA LYS A 52 0.26 -7.61 -6.43
C LYS A 52 -0.68 -6.57 -5.84
N ALA A 53 -1.39 -6.94 -4.77
CA ALA A 53 -2.30 -6.05 -4.06
C ALA A 53 -2.44 -6.49 -2.59
N ILE A 54 -2.78 -5.55 -1.72
CA ILE A 54 -3.31 -5.81 -0.38
C ILE A 54 -4.68 -5.15 -0.26
N ASN A 55 -5.65 -5.95 0.19
CA ASN A 55 -7.04 -5.60 0.36
C ASN A 55 -7.48 -5.73 1.82
N LEU A 56 -8.51 -4.97 2.18
CA LEU A 56 -9.14 -4.97 3.49
C LEU A 56 -10.60 -5.40 3.38
N SER A 57 -10.97 -6.45 4.12
CA SER A 57 -12.36 -6.82 4.38
C SER A 57 -12.83 -6.22 5.71
N GLY A 58 -14.14 -6.02 5.87
CA GLY A 58 -14.77 -5.64 7.14
C GLY A 58 -14.75 -4.15 7.47
N LEU A 59 -13.83 -3.37 6.90
CA LEU A 59 -13.74 -1.93 7.04
C LEU A 59 -13.73 -1.25 5.67
N SER A 60 -14.27 -0.04 5.58
CA SER A 60 -14.18 0.75 4.36
C SER A 60 -12.82 1.47 4.25
N LEU A 61 -12.36 1.58 3.00
CA LEU A 61 -11.21 2.39 2.59
C LEU A 61 -11.61 3.43 1.54
N SER A 62 -12.92 3.65 1.36
CA SER A 62 -13.41 4.70 0.46
C SER A 62 -13.23 6.06 1.12
N GLU A 63 -13.15 7.11 0.31
CA GLU A 63 -12.99 8.48 0.80
C GLU A 63 -14.23 8.94 1.58
N ASP A 64 -15.42 8.57 1.13
CA ASP A 64 -16.70 9.03 1.68
C ASP A 64 -17.01 8.44 3.06
N ASP A 65 -16.49 7.24 3.37
CA ASP A 65 -16.84 6.48 4.59
C ASP A 65 -15.63 5.77 5.22
N LEU A 66 -14.44 6.38 5.13
CA LEU A 66 -13.19 5.78 5.61
C LEU A 66 -13.32 5.20 7.03
N GLY A 67 -13.07 3.90 7.15
CA GLY A 67 -13.11 3.16 8.42
C GLY A 67 -14.51 2.75 8.89
N ALA A 68 -15.56 3.05 8.13
CA ALA A 68 -16.90 2.53 8.40
C ALA A 68 -16.89 0.99 8.46
N ILE A 69 -17.62 0.43 9.41
CA ILE A 69 -17.75 -1.01 9.57
C ILE A 69 -18.71 -1.55 8.51
N LYS A 70 -18.29 -2.62 7.82
CA LYS A 70 -19.17 -3.41 6.97
C LYS A 70 -19.84 -4.47 7.85
N GLU A 71 -21.10 -4.22 8.23
CA GLU A 71 -21.87 -5.13 9.08
C GLU A 71 -21.89 -6.56 8.50
N GLY A 72 -21.85 -7.56 9.39
CA GLY A 72 -21.82 -8.95 8.97
C GLY A 72 -20.43 -9.47 8.59
N LYS A 73 -19.44 -8.59 8.39
CA LYS A 73 -18.14 -8.96 7.82
C LYS A 73 -17.04 -9.08 8.86
N TYR A 74 -16.07 -9.90 8.52
CA TYR A 74 -14.83 -10.04 9.27
C TYR A 74 -13.79 -9.01 8.80
N ALA A 75 -13.08 -8.43 9.76
CA ALA A 75 -11.93 -7.60 9.51
C ALA A 75 -10.72 -8.49 9.20
N GLN A 76 -10.21 -8.36 7.97
CA GLN A 76 -9.15 -9.21 7.46
C GLN A 76 -8.28 -8.46 6.44
N ILE A 77 -6.97 -8.60 6.57
CA ILE A 77 -5.99 -8.12 5.59
C ILE A 77 -5.65 -9.29 4.66
N ILE A 78 -5.81 -9.07 3.36
CA ILE A 78 -5.70 -10.12 2.33
C ILE A 78 -4.72 -9.65 1.26
N ALA A 79 -3.63 -10.38 1.08
CA ALA A 79 -2.70 -10.20 -0.03
C ALA A 79 -3.16 -10.96 -1.27
N ILE A 80 -2.78 -10.45 -2.44
CA ILE A 80 -2.92 -11.14 -3.73
C ILE A 80 -1.52 -11.39 -4.28
N ILE A 81 -1.19 -12.66 -4.51
CA ILE A 81 -0.01 -13.03 -5.30
C ILE A 81 -0.40 -13.32 -6.74
N TYR A 82 0.56 -13.13 -7.65
CA TYR A 82 0.43 -13.56 -9.03
C TYR A 82 1.37 -14.72 -9.30
N ASP A 83 0.80 -15.88 -9.60
CA ASP A 83 1.49 -17.09 -10.01
C ASP A 83 1.33 -17.26 -11.52
N LYS A 84 2.46 -17.23 -12.25
CA LYS A 84 2.48 -17.33 -13.72
C LYS A 84 2.15 -18.74 -14.20
N GLU A 85 2.47 -19.75 -13.41
CA GLU A 85 2.41 -21.17 -13.75
C GLU A 85 1.08 -21.81 -13.31
N ALA A 86 0.35 -21.17 -12.39
CA ALA A 86 -0.94 -21.65 -11.92
C ALA A 86 -2.08 -21.45 -12.95
N LYS A 87 -3.02 -22.42 -12.99
CA LYS A 87 -4.28 -22.32 -13.76
C LYS A 87 -5.10 -21.09 -13.37
N VAL A 88 -5.15 -20.76 -12.08
CA VAL A 88 -5.72 -19.51 -11.57
C VAL A 88 -4.58 -18.64 -11.07
N LYS A 89 -4.24 -17.62 -11.86
CA LYS A 89 -3.02 -16.84 -11.66
C LYS A 89 -3.04 -15.92 -10.44
N ASN A 90 -4.21 -15.48 -9.99
CA ASN A 90 -4.32 -14.65 -8.78
C ASN A 90 -4.77 -15.52 -7.61
N LYS A 91 -3.96 -15.56 -6.55
CA LYS A 91 -4.28 -16.29 -5.32
C LYS A 91 -4.36 -15.34 -4.15
N ASN A 92 -5.42 -15.45 -3.36
CA ASN A 92 -5.60 -14.71 -2.12
C ASN A 92 -4.87 -15.40 -0.98
N ILE A 93 -4.18 -14.61 -0.16
CA ILE A 93 -3.50 -15.05 1.07
C ILE A 93 -4.02 -14.18 2.21
N SER A 94 -4.54 -14.83 3.26
CA SER A 94 -4.89 -14.12 4.49
C SER A 94 -3.60 -13.75 5.23
N LEU A 95 -3.30 -12.45 5.32
CA LEU A 95 -2.16 -11.97 6.10
C LEU A 95 -2.50 -11.90 7.59
N ALA A 96 -3.70 -11.44 7.94
CA ALA A 96 -4.19 -11.43 9.31
C ALA A 96 -5.71 -11.35 9.38
N TYR A 97 -6.27 -11.95 10.42
CA TYR A 97 -7.69 -12.03 10.69
C TYR A 97 -7.97 -11.56 12.12
N TYR A 98 -8.89 -10.60 12.27
CA TYR A 98 -9.15 -9.93 13.56
C TYR A 98 -10.58 -10.18 14.09
N GLY A 99 -11.29 -11.14 13.50
CA GLY A 99 -12.67 -11.41 13.87
C GLY A 99 -13.67 -10.42 13.28
N ARG A 100 -14.85 -10.33 13.92
CA ARG A 100 -15.97 -9.49 13.46
C ARG A 100 -15.59 -8.01 13.54
N ALA A 101 -15.80 -7.27 12.46
CA ALA A 101 -15.39 -5.87 12.36
C ALA A 101 -16.08 -4.99 13.43
N GLU A 102 -17.30 -5.36 13.83
CA GLU A 102 -18.07 -4.73 14.89
C GLU A 102 -17.39 -4.82 16.27
N LYS A 103 -16.56 -5.84 16.49
CA LYS A 103 -15.88 -6.09 17.78
C LYS A 103 -14.50 -5.43 17.89
N LEU A 104 -14.00 -4.80 16.82
CA LEU A 104 -12.70 -4.15 16.85
C LEU A 104 -12.74 -2.86 17.68
N SER A 105 -11.70 -2.66 18.48
CA SER A 105 -11.50 -1.37 19.15
C SER A 105 -11.21 -0.26 18.14
N PRO A 106 -11.50 1.01 18.46
CA PRO A 106 -11.16 2.14 17.59
C PRO A 106 -9.67 2.18 17.21
N LEU A 107 -8.79 1.84 18.14
CA LEU A 107 -7.34 1.80 17.89
C LEU A 107 -6.97 0.69 16.89
N GLN A 108 -7.50 -0.52 17.06
CA GLN A 108 -7.26 -1.61 16.11
C GLN A 108 -7.74 -1.28 14.70
N LYS A 109 -8.91 -0.64 14.57
CA LYS A 109 -9.42 -0.18 13.26
C LYS A 109 -8.45 0.79 12.61
N LYS A 110 -8.00 1.79 13.37
CA LYS A 110 -7.03 2.79 12.90
C LYS A 110 -5.73 2.12 12.44
N ASP A 111 -5.16 1.21 13.25
CA ASP A 111 -3.92 0.51 12.91
C ASP A 111 -4.05 -0.30 11.61
N ILE A 112 -5.14 -1.07 11.47
CA ILE A 112 -5.42 -1.90 10.28
C ILE A 112 -5.56 -1.02 9.03
N ILE A 113 -6.32 0.06 9.11
CA ILE A 113 -6.53 1.00 8.00
C ILE A 113 -5.21 1.66 7.61
N SER A 114 -4.46 2.17 8.60
CA SER A 114 -3.15 2.80 8.39
C SER A 114 -2.17 1.85 7.73
N PHE A 115 -2.13 0.57 8.12
CA PHE A 115 -1.27 -0.42 7.50
C PHE A 115 -1.61 -0.61 6.02
N VAL A 116 -2.89 -0.81 5.70
CA VAL A 116 -3.30 -1.07 4.30
C VAL A 116 -3.08 0.16 3.42
N LEU A 117 -3.38 1.37 3.92
CA LEU A 117 -3.12 2.61 3.19
C LEU A 117 -1.62 2.87 3.03
N GLY A 118 -0.84 2.71 4.09
CA GLY A 118 0.61 2.92 4.06
C GLY A 118 1.32 1.97 3.11
N TRP A 119 0.88 0.71 3.05
CA TRP A 119 1.37 -0.24 2.05
C TRP A 119 0.99 0.19 0.62
N ARG A 120 -0.25 0.62 0.37
CA ARG A 120 -0.72 1.07 -0.95
C ARG A 120 0.03 2.33 -1.42
N PHE A 121 0.31 3.23 -0.49
CA PHE A 121 1.11 4.42 -0.74
C PHE A 121 2.51 4.04 -1.24
N GLU A 122 3.26 3.24 -0.47
CA GLU A 122 4.60 2.80 -0.85
C GLU A 122 4.59 1.97 -2.16
N LYS A 123 3.61 1.06 -2.34
CA LYS A 123 3.46 0.27 -3.56
C LYS A 123 3.28 1.17 -4.79
N SER A 124 2.59 2.29 -4.65
CA SER A 124 2.37 3.24 -5.74
C SER A 124 3.68 3.92 -6.17
N PHE A 125 4.52 4.35 -5.22
CA PHE A 125 5.86 4.89 -5.54
C PHE A 125 6.76 3.87 -6.21
N ARG A 126 6.79 2.63 -5.70
CA ARG A 126 7.57 1.54 -6.33
C ARG A 126 7.09 1.25 -7.75
N THR A 127 5.78 1.36 -7.98
CA THR A 127 5.19 1.19 -9.32
C THR A 127 5.57 2.33 -10.25
N LEU A 128 5.54 3.57 -9.76
CA LEU A 128 6.01 4.75 -10.49
C LEU A 128 7.49 4.60 -10.88
N GLU A 129 8.35 4.25 -9.93
CA GLU A 129 9.79 4.03 -10.16
C GLU A 129 10.04 2.91 -11.18
N HIS A 130 9.31 1.80 -11.07
CA HIS A 130 9.36 0.72 -12.05
C HIS A 130 9.07 1.19 -13.48
N TYR A 131 7.97 1.91 -13.68
CA TYR A 131 7.60 2.41 -15.01
C TYR A 131 8.56 3.49 -15.51
N HIS A 132 9.04 4.37 -14.62
CA HIS A 132 10.07 5.35 -14.97
C HIS A 132 11.33 4.65 -15.52
N ASN A 133 11.78 3.58 -14.86
CA ASN A 133 12.95 2.81 -15.30
C ASN A 133 12.70 2.06 -16.62
N LEU A 134 11.51 1.46 -16.81
CA LEU A 134 11.13 0.84 -18.08
C LEU A 134 11.12 1.85 -19.24
N MET A 135 10.58 3.05 -19.01
CA MET A 135 10.57 4.12 -20.02
C MET A 135 11.98 4.62 -20.35
N ALA A 136 12.88 4.67 -19.37
CA ALA A 136 14.28 4.98 -19.60
C ALA A 136 14.95 3.91 -20.49
N ASN A 137 14.70 2.64 -20.21
CA ASN A 137 15.21 1.51 -21.00
C ASN A 137 14.65 1.48 -22.42
N LEU A 138 13.39 1.91 -22.61
CA LEU A 138 12.77 2.01 -23.94
C LEU A 138 13.53 2.97 -24.87
N LYS A 139 14.24 3.98 -24.34
CA LYS A 139 15.06 4.87 -25.17
C LYS A 139 16.25 4.16 -25.82
N SER A 140 16.65 3.00 -25.29
CA SER A 140 17.70 2.13 -25.85
C SER A 140 17.15 1.00 -26.72
N PHE A 141 15.84 0.94 -26.93
CA PHE A 141 15.24 -0.08 -27.78
C PHE A 141 15.60 0.17 -29.26
N PRO A 142 15.98 -0.87 -30.03
CA PRO A 142 16.26 -0.73 -31.45
C PRO A 142 15.04 -0.15 -32.16
N THR A 143 15.27 0.86 -32.99
CA THR A 143 14.32 1.29 -34.01
C THR A 143 14.65 0.48 -35.26
N GLU A 144 13.71 -0.37 -35.71
CA GLU A 144 13.78 -0.99 -37.03
C GLU A 144 13.80 0.06 -38.15
#